data_AF-A0A496Z4Y0-F1
#
_entry.id   AF-A0A496Z4Y0-F1
#
_cell.length_a   1.000
_cell.length_b   1.000
_cell.length_c   1.000
_cell.angle_alpha   90.00
_cell.angle_beta   90.00
_cell.angle_gamma   90.00
#
_symmetry.space_group_name_H-M   'P 1'
#
loop_
_entity.id
_entity.type
_entity.pdbx_description
1 polymer ?
#
loop_
_entity_poly.entity_id
_entity_poly.type
_entity_poly.pdbx_seq_one_letter_code
_entity_poly.pdbx_strand_id
1 'polypeptide(L)'
;MRKELEKKLANLPSEPGVYLMKDAKGHILYVGKARDLKKRVGSYFRDTGRKDLKTSLVIEKIDHFDTILTNTEKEALILESNLIKRHRPRYNVILKDDKRYPCLRLNIKSPYPNLTIARRLQKDGALYFGPFPSAGAVRETLKVIHRIFKIRKCKSSTPRPRERPCLNYQMGLCLGPCSRPIAPEAYAGVVEEVVMFLKGRMPDLIKNVRKQMEAAAAREDFETAAAHRDRLFALEKTLEKQVATTTDFKDRDVLGMARQSRAALMMVLFIRGGFLLGNRPFYFSETVASDAEMITSFVKQYYEKAPFIPEEVLLPTPPKDQALLEEWLSDMKGEKVQIIMPQRGEKAGLVRMADQNAIKSLKEQLDAAMADQALLDRVQRRLALKRRPERIECFDLSNLGGSEGVGSMVVFERGRPVRAAYRKYRIKFAPGRDDYAMLSEILMRRYKKVDAGQPLPDLLMVDGGKGQLNIAVAVLKALRLFGSFDLIGIAKKDPERGETEDKIYKAGRKNPVNIKKDADVLLFLQRIRDEAHRSVITYHRKRRLMTCRRSVLEEIPGIGERRRMRLLKHFGSLKRIKAASVEELTAVPGMTRQAARAVFEALK
;
A
#
# COMPACT_ATOMS: atom_id res chain seq x y z
N MET A 1 1.25 -6.83 45.11
CA MET A 1 0.35 -6.24 44.08
C MET A 1 -0.16 -4.91 44.62
N ARG A 2 -0.25 -3.83 43.82
CA ARG A 2 -0.67 -2.50 44.34
C ARG A 2 -2.15 -2.58 44.79
N LYS A 3 -2.47 -2.18 46.05
CA LYS A 3 -3.82 -2.25 46.65
C LYS A 3 -4.95 -1.69 45.76
N GLU A 4 -4.67 -0.70 44.93
CA GLU A 4 -5.64 -0.12 43.98
C GLU A 4 -6.05 -1.08 42.85
N LEU A 5 -5.14 -1.95 42.42
CA LEU A 5 -5.39 -2.91 41.34
C LEU A 5 -6.33 -4.01 41.80
N GLU A 6 -6.15 -4.48 43.05
CA GLU A 6 -7.05 -5.43 43.70
C GLU A 6 -8.46 -4.86 43.90
N LYS A 7 -8.57 -3.59 44.32
CA LYS A 7 -9.85 -2.91 44.47
C LYS A 7 -10.58 -2.74 43.12
N LYS A 8 -9.86 -2.38 42.06
CA LYS A 8 -10.42 -2.33 40.69
C LYS A 8 -10.84 -3.72 40.19
N LEU A 9 -10.07 -4.77 40.47
CA LEU A 9 -10.41 -6.15 40.10
C LEU A 9 -11.70 -6.63 40.76
N ALA A 10 -11.92 -6.28 42.04
CA ALA A 10 -13.13 -6.65 42.77
C ALA A 10 -14.41 -6.03 42.18
N ASN A 11 -14.30 -4.80 41.67
CA ASN A 11 -15.42 -4.01 41.13
C ASN A 11 -15.69 -4.22 39.63
N LEU A 12 -15.05 -5.20 39.00
CA LEU A 12 -15.28 -5.48 37.58
C LEU A 12 -16.69 -6.06 37.35
N PRO A 13 -17.46 -5.55 36.37
CA PRO A 13 -18.74 -6.12 36.00
C PRO A 13 -18.55 -7.45 35.25
N SER A 14 -19.53 -8.36 35.41
CA SER A 14 -19.61 -9.61 34.65
C SER A 14 -20.37 -9.41 33.33
N GLU A 15 -19.89 -8.45 32.55
CA GLU A 15 -20.47 -8.05 31.26
C GLU A 15 -19.42 -8.15 30.14
N PRO A 16 -19.86 -8.25 28.87
CA PRO A 16 -18.96 -8.23 27.73
C PRO A 16 -18.33 -6.85 27.53
N GLY A 17 -17.07 -6.83 27.11
CA GLY A 17 -16.38 -5.58 26.86
C GLY A 17 -14.93 -5.74 26.46
N VAL A 18 -14.24 -4.61 26.37
CA VAL A 18 -12.83 -4.52 26.01
C VAL A 18 -12.05 -4.00 27.21
N TYR A 19 -10.89 -4.61 27.49
CA TYR A 19 -9.96 -4.14 28.52
C TYR A 19 -8.66 -3.64 27.90
N LEU A 20 -8.08 -2.61 28.52
CA LEU A 20 -6.83 -1.97 28.11
C LEU A 20 -5.84 -2.05 29.26
N MET A 21 -4.73 -2.75 29.05
CA MET A 21 -3.64 -2.90 30.01
C MET A 21 -2.61 -1.80 29.78
N LYS A 22 -2.21 -1.08 30.84
CA LYS A 22 -1.32 0.09 30.75
C LYS A 22 -0.11 0.00 31.68
N ASP A 23 0.99 0.65 31.28
CA ASP A 23 2.21 0.80 32.09
C ASP A 23 2.09 1.96 33.10
N ALA A 24 3.08 2.11 33.99
CA ALA A 24 3.12 3.18 34.99
C ALA A 24 3.13 4.61 34.40
N LYS A 25 3.42 4.76 33.10
CA LYS A 25 3.40 6.04 32.38
C LYS A 25 2.08 6.27 31.61
N GLY A 26 1.11 5.34 31.72
CA GLY A 26 -0.17 5.41 31.04
C GLY A 26 -0.19 4.89 29.60
N HIS A 27 0.91 4.29 29.11
CA HIS A 27 0.95 3.73 27.76
C HIS A 27 0.20 2.40 27.70
N ILE A 28 -0.66 2.25 26.69
CA ILE A 28 -1.41 1.01 26.47
C ILE A 28 -0.45 -0.06 25.93
N LEU A 29 -0.25 -1.10 26.74
CA LEU A 29 0.60 -2.25 26.46
C LEU A 29 -0.15 -3.34 25.68
N TYR A 30 -1.41 -3.58 26.05
CA TYR A 30 -2.25 -4.62 25.45
C TYR A 30 -3.73 -4.23 25.49
N VAL A 31 -4.47 -4.61 24.46
CA VAL A 31 -5.93 -4.48 24.37
C VAL A 31 -6.51 -5.86 24.09
N GLY A 32 -7.55 -6.26 24.82
CA GLY A 32 -8.22 -7.54 24.59
C GLY A 32 -9.73 -7.47 24.83
N LYS A 33 -10.49 -8.36 24.16
CA LYS A 33 -11.92 -8.55 24.42
C LYS A 33 -12.19 -9.59 25.52
N ALA A 34 -13.35 -9.49 26.14
CA ALA A 34 -13.89 -10.48 27.06
C ALA A 34 -15.41 -10.61 26.90
N ARG A 35 -15.94 -11.84 27.01
CA ARG A 35 -17.38 -12.08 27.22
C ARG A 35 -17.82 -11.73 28.65
N ASP A 36 -16.91 -11.93 29.61
CA ASP A 36 -17.07 -11.58 31.02
C ASP A 36 -15.77 -10.92 31.48
N LEU A 37 -15.81 -9.60 31.64
CA LEU A 37 -14.64 -8.80 32.02
C LEU A 37 -14.07 -9.23 33.39
N LYS A 38 -14.93 -9.47 34.38
CA LYS A 38 -14.53 -9.90 35.73
C LYS A 38 -13.72 -11.20 35.69
N LYS A 39 -14.24 -12.23 35.00
CA LYS A 39 -13.56 -13.53 34.88
C LYS A 39 -12.27 -13.41 34.06
N ARG A 40 -12.32 -12.71 32.93
CA ARG A 40 -11.20 -12.64 32.00
C ARG A 40 -10.03 -11.83 32.55
N VAL A 41 -10.27 -10.61 33.02
CA VAL A 41 -9.22 -9.75 33.60
C VAL A 41 -8.69 -10.39 34.88
N GLY A 42 -9.58 -10.95 35.71
CA GLY A 42 -9.19 -11.69 36.91
C GLY A 42 -8.24 -12.86 36.65
N SER A 43 -8.34 -13.56 35.51
CA SER A 43 -7.45 -14.67 35.18
C SER A 43 -5.99 -14.29 34.97
N TYR A 44 -5.70 -13.03 34.60
CA TYR A 44 -4.31 -12.56 34.46
C TYR A 44 -3.59 -12.53 35.81
N PHE A 45 -4.31 -12.15 36.86
CA PHE A 45 -3.74 -11.92 38.19
C PHE A 45 -3.83 -13.12 39.12
N ARG A 46 -4.53 -14.20 38.73
CA ARG A 46 -4.48 -15.48 39.45
C ARG A 46 -3.17 -16.20 39.14
N ASP A 47 -2.60 -16.87 40.14
CA ASP A 47 -1.39 -17.65 39.98
C ASP A 47 -1.75 -19.10 39.66
N THR A 48 -1.69 -19.47 38.38
CA THR A 48 -2.17 -20.78 37.89
C THR A 48 -1.05 -21.66 37.33
N GLY A 49 0.22 -21.30 37.54
CA GLY A 49 1.40 -22.11 37.15
C GLY A 49 1.64 -22.32 35.64
N ARG A 50 0.64 -22.07 34.77
CA ARG A 50 0.75 -22.18 33.29
C ARG A 50 0.27 -20.89 32.61
N LYS A 51 1.07 -19.83 32.70
CA LYS A 51 0.87 -18.59 31.92
C LYS A 51 1.68 -18.66 30.62
N ASP A 52 1.09 -18.27 29.51
CA ASP A 52 1.81 -18.13 28.25
C ASP A 52 2.82 -16.98 28.33
N LEU A 53 3.96 -17.11 27.63
CA LEU A 53 5.11 -16.20 27.71
C LEU A 53 4.70 -14.72 27.58
N LYS A 54 3.73 -14.43 26.70
CA LYS A 54 3.17 -13.09 26.53
C LYS A 54 2.49 -12.57 27.79
N THR A 55 1.61 -13.37 28.37
CA THR A 55 0.84 -12.98 29.56
C THR A 55 1.77 -12.65 30.71
N SER A 56 2.82 -13.43 30.94
CA SER A 56 3.83 -13.13 31.95
C SER A 56 4.54 -11.80 31.69
N LEU A 57 5.00 -11.56 30.46
CA LEU A 57 5.67 -10.31 30.07
C LEU A 57 4.79 -9.05 30.15
N VAL A 58 3.48 -9.22 29.93
CA VAL A 58 2.51 -8.13 30.03
C VAL A 58 2.25 -7.83 31.51
N ILE A 59 2.00 -8.85 32.33
CA ILE A 59 1.72 -8.71 33.78
C ILE A 59 2.87 -8.01 34.51
N GLU A 60 4.13 -8.35 34.22
CA GLU A 60 5.30 -7.71 34.83
C GLU A 60 5.35 -6.18 34.65
N LYS A 61 4.69 -5.66 33.61
CA LYS A 61 4.72 -4.24 33.24
C LYS A 61 3.39 -3.53 33.44
N ILE A 62 2.33 -4.25 33.82
CA ILE A 62 1.03 -3.64 34.08
C ILE A 62 1.09 -2.88 35.39
N ASP A 63 0.65 -1.62 35.32
CA ASP A 63 0.43 -0.78 36.48
C ASP A 63 -1.05 -0.48 36.72
N HIS A 64 -1.84 -0.35 35.66
CA HIS A 64 -3.28 -0.13 35.73
C HIS A 64 -3.99 -0.68 34.49
N PHE A 65 -5.30 -0.88 34.60
CA PHE A 65 -6.15 -1.25 33.48
C PHE A 65 -7.45 -0.44 33.46
N ASP A 66 -8.01 -0.31 32.26
CA ASP A 66 -9.31 0.27 32.00
C ASP A 66 -10.21 -0.73 31.27
N THR A 67 -11.53 -0.55 31.38
CA THR A 67 -12.52 -1.36 30.69
C THR A 67 -13.53 -0.47 29.97
N ILE A 68 -14.04 -0.96 28.85
CA ILE A 68 -15.14 -0.36 28.09
C ILE A 68 -16.19 -1.43 27.89
N LEU A 69 -17.38 -1.20 28.45
CA LEU A 69 -18.52 -2.11 28.35
C LEU A 69 -19.13 -2.03 26.95
N THR A 70 -19.67 -3.16 26.51
CA THR A 70 -20.37 -3.30 25.23
C THR A 70 -21.61 -4.13 25.45
N ASN A 71 -22.63 -3.98 24.61
CA ASN A 71 -23.88 -4.72 24.78
C ASN A 71 -23.74 -6.18 24.34
N THR A 72 -22.84 -6.45 23.40
CA THR A 72 -22.62 -7.80 22.84
C THR A 72 -21.14 -8.14 22.70
N GLU A 73 -20.83 -9.44 22.67
CA GLU A 73 -19.46 -9.90 22.44
C GLU A 73 -18.94 -9.53 21.03
N LYS A 74 -19.85 -9.39 20.04
CA LYS A 74 -19.52 -8.90 18.70
C LYS A 74 -19.09 -7.43 18.71
N GLU A 75 -19.80 -6.58 19.46
CA GLU A 75 -19.40 -5.18 19.65
C GLU A 75 -18.04 -5.09 20.33
N ALA A 76 -17.77 -5.90 21.35
CA ALA A 76 -16.45 -6.00 21.98
C ALA A 76 -15.37 -6.38 20.97
N LEU A 77 -15.65 -7.34 20.07
CA LEU A 77 -14.74 -7.79 19.02
C LEU A 77 -14.39 -6.67 18.01
N ILE A 78 -15.39 -5.88 17.59
CA ILE A 78 -15.18 -4.74 16.69
C ILE A 78 -14.42 -3.61 17.40
N LEU A 79 -14.80 -3.28 18.63
CA LEU A 79 -14.17 -2.23 19.43
C LEU A 79 -12.70 -2.54 19.74
N GLU A 80 -12.39 -3.79 20.09
CA GLU A 80 -11.02 -4.28 20.31
C GLU A 80 -10.15 -4.03 19.07
N SER A 81 -10.63 -4.43 17.88
CA SER A 81 -9.89 -4.23 16.62
C SER A 81 -9.63 -2.73 16.36
N ASN A 82 -10.62 -1.88 16.60
CA ASN A 82 -10.49 -0.43 16.44
C ASN A 82 -9.45 0.18 17.41
N LEU A 83 -9.46 -0.24 18.67
CA LEU A 83 -8.53 0.23 19.70
C LEU A 83 -7.09 -0.24 19.42
N ILE A 84 -6.90 -1.50 19.00
CA ILE A 84 -5.59 -2.01 18.56
C ILE A 84 -5.04 -1.16 17.40
N LYS A 85 -5.87 -0.79 16.44
CA LYS A 85 -5.44 0.05 15.31
C LYS A 85 -5.10 1.47 15.72
N ARG A 86 -5.89 2.05 16.62
CA ARG A 86 -5.69 3.42 17.13
C ARG A 86 -4.43 3.54 17.98
N HIS A 87 -4.26 2.63 18.93
CA HIS A 87 -3.21 2.73 19.94
C HIS A 87 -1.95 1.94 19.59
N ARG A 88 -2.04 0.96 18.68
CA ARG A 88 -0.96 0.06 18.27
C ARG A 88 -0.16 -0.49 19.47
N PRO A 89 -0.83 -1.13 20.45
CA PRO A 89 -0.18 -1.57 21.67
C PRO A 89 0.94 -2.58 21.36
N ARG A 90 2.04 -2.49 22.12
CA ARG A 90 3.26 -3.26 21.87
C ARG A 90 3.05 -4.77 21.80
N TYR A 91 2.15 -5.31 22.63
CA TYR A 91 1.96 -6.76 22.76
C TYR A 91 0.80 -7.31 21.92
N ASN A 92 0.05 -6.47 21.21
CA ASN A 92 -0.96 -6.92 20.25
C ASN A 92 -0.31 -7.29 18.91
N VAL A 93 -0.87 -8.29 18.23
CA VAL A 93 -0.53 -8.56 16.83
C VAL A 93 -1.11 -7.43 15.99
N ILE A 94 -0.27 -6.73 15.21
CA ILE A 94 -0.67 -5.57 14.41
C ILE A 94 -0.36 -5.84 12.94
N LEU A 95 -1.39 -5.81 12.09
CA LEU A 95 -1.19 -5.81 10.65
C LEU A 95 -0.68 -4.44 10.18
N LYS A 96 0.57 -4.40 9.73
CA LYS A 96 1.22 -3.18 9.19
C LYS A 96 0.80 -2.85 7.75
N ASP A 97 0.24 -3.80 7.00
CA ASP A 97 -0.07 -3.62 5.58
C ASP A 97 -1.53 -3.17 5.36
N ASP A 98 -1.69 -1.88 5.04
CA ASP A 98 -2.99 -1.24 4.80
C ASP A 98 -3.42 -1.22 3.33
N LYS A 99 -2.73 -1.94 2.44
CA LYS A 99 -3.08 -1.95 1.02
C LYS A 99 -4.39 -2.72 0.80
N ARG A 100 -5.45 -1.95 0.48
CA ARG A 100 -6.71 -2.47 -0.07
C ARG A 100 -6.45 -3.12 -1.43
N TYR A 101 -6.93 -4.35 -1.58
CA TYR A 101 -6.72 -5.14 -2.78
C TYR A 101 -7.37 -4.50 -4.01
N PRO A 102 -6.72 -4.59 -5.17
CA PRO A 102 -7.37 -4.24 -6.41
C PRO A 102 -8.31 -5.38 -6.85
N CYS A 103 -9.53 -5.00 -7.17
CA CYS A 103 -10.55 -5.83 -7.80
C CYS A 103 -10.81 -5.29 -9.20
N LEU A 104 -11.33 -6.14 -10.08
CA LEU A 104 -11.91 -5.71 -11.34
C LEU A 104 -13.39 -5.41 -11.12
N ARG A 105 -13.80 -4.19 -11.45
CA ARG A 105 -15.18 -3.74 -11.42
C ARG A 105 -15.72 -3.69 -12.83
N LEU A 106 -16.86 -4.35 -13.06
CA LEU A 106 -17.61 -4.40 -14.30
C LEU A 106 -18.99 -3.80 -14.07
N ASN A 107 -19.25 -2.64 -14.67
CA ASN A 107 -20.56 -1.99 -14.54
C ASN A 107 -21.56 -2.55 -15.56
N ILE A 108 -22.37 -3.52 -15.13
CA ILE A 108 -23.39 -4.18 -15.95
C ILE A 108 -24.57 -3.27 -16.33
N LYS A 109 -24.76 -2.13 -15.65
CA LYS A 109 -25.80 -1.15 -15.99
C LYS A 109 -25.49 -0.32 -17.25
N SER A 110 -24.27 -0.41 -17.77
CA SER A 110 -23.89 0.29 -19.01
C SER A 110 -24.19 -0.60 -20.21
N PRO A 111 -24.72 -0.07 -21.34
CA PRO A 111 -24.96 -0.86 -22.55
C PRO A 111 -23.68 -1.45 -23.14
N TYR A 112 -22.54 -0.80 -22.91
CA TYR A 112 -21.23 -1.33 -23.27
C TYR A 112 -20.35 -1.31 -22.01
N PRO A 113 -20.37 -2.33 -21.14
CA PRO A 113 -19.53 -2.39 -19.95
C PRO A 113 -18.02 -2.35 -20.26
N ASN A 114 -17.22 -1.86 -19.31
CA ASN A 114 -15.76 -1.99 -19.30
C ASN A 114 -15.27 -2.51 -17.95
N LEU A 115 -14.05 -3.06 -17.95
CA LEU A 115 -13.36 -3.45 -16.72
C LEU A 115 -12.52 -2.30 -16.17
N THR A 116 -12.73 -1.97 -14.91
CA THR A 116 -11.99 -0.92 -14.20
C THR A 116 -11.36 -1.47 -12.93
N ILE A 117 -10.18 -0.97 -12.57
CA ILE A 117 -9.51 -1.39 -11.34
C ILE A 117 -10.10 -0.58 -10.18
N ALA A 118 -10.78 -1.25 -9.26
CA ALA A 118 -11.31 -0.67 -8.04
C ALA A 118 -10.52 -1.18 -6.82
N ARG A 119 -10.36 -0.36 -5.78
CA ARG A 119 -9.79 -0.78 -4.49
C ARG A 119 -10.80 -0.70 -3.33
N ARG A 120 -12.03 -0.34 -3.65
CA ARG A 120 -13.17 -0.23 -2.73
C ARG A 120 -14.37 -0.77 -3.48
N LEU A 121 -15.10 -1.69 -2.85
CA LEU A 121 -16.43 -2.03 -3.30
C LEU A 121 -17.34 -0.84 -3.02
N GLN A 122 -18.21 -0.57 -3.97
CA GLN A 122 -19.31 0.36 -3.83
C GLN A 122 -20.59 -0.46 -3.93
N LYS A 123 -21.62 -0.10 -3.16
CA LYS A 123 -22.97 -0.66 -3.33
C LYS A 123 -23.64 -0.01 -4.56
N ASP A 124 -23.01 -0.09 -5.73
CA ASP A 124 -23.46 0.53 -6.99
C ASP A 124 -24.18 -0.46 -7.93
N GLY A 125 -24.23 -1.74 -7.56
CA GLY A 125 -24.78 -2.83 -8.36
C GLY A 125 -23.87 -3.28 -9.50
N ALA A 126 -22.59 -2.87 -9.50
CA ALA A 126 -21.59 -3.41 -10.42
C ALA A 126 -21.10 -4.79 -9.93
N LEU A 127 -20.61 -5.60 -10.87
CA LEU A 127 -19.94 -6.85 -10.53
C LEU A 127 -18.48 -6.57 -10.17
N TYR A 128 -18.00 -7.22 -9.11
CA TYR A 128 -16.62 -7.12 -8.65
C TYR A 128 -15.96 -8.50 -8.68
N PHE A 129 -14.77 -8.57 -9.27
CA PHE A 129 -13.98 -9.80 -9.40
C PHE A 129 -12.62 -9.63 -8.73
N GLY A 130 -12.16 -10.67 -8.04
CA GLY A 130 -10.94 -10.65 -7.23
C GLY A 130 -11.24 -11.06 -5.77
N PRO A 131 -10.46 -10.59 -4.79
CA PRO A 131 -9.31 -9.69 -4.87
C PRO A 131 -8.12 -10.30 -5.59
N PHE A 132 -7.38 -9.48 -6.33
CA PHE A 132 -6.12 -9.91 -6.94
C PHE A 132 -4.94 -9.64 -6.00
N PRO A 133 -3.88 -10.48 -6.02
CA PRO A 133 -2.76 -10.37 -5.09
C PRO A 133 -1.98 -9.06 -5.25
N SER A 134 -1.95 -8.49 -6.46
CA SER A 134 -1.29 -7.23 -6.74
C SER A 134 -1.92 -6.48 -7.91
N ALA A 135 -1.63 -5.18 -8.01
CA ALA A 135 -2.02 -4.41 -9.19
C ALA A 135 -1.33 -4.88 -10.47
N GLY A 136 -0.20 -5.58 -10.36
CA GLY A 136 0.48 -6.24 -11.48
C GLY A 136 -0.36 -7.41 -11.99
N ALA A 137 -0.79 -8.29 -11.09
CA ALA A 137 -1.63 -9.46 -11.43
C ALA A 137 -2.92 -9.04 -12.15
N VAL A 138 -3.62 -8.01 -11.64
CA VAL A 138 -4.81 -7.45 -12.31
C VAL A 138 -4.50 -7.01 -13.74
N ARG A 139 -3.36 -6.37 -13.97
CA ARG A 139 -2.98 -5.88 -15.30
C ARG A 139 -2.67 -7.03 -16.25
N GLU A 140 -2.03 -8.09 -15.77
CA GLU A 140 -1.81 -9.31 -16.57
C GLU A 140 -3.12 -9.98 -16.94
N THR A 141 -4.04 -10.16 -15.99
CA THR A 141 -5.40 -10.67 -16.27
C THR A 141 -6.14 -9.80 -17.28
N LEU A 142 -6.08 -8.47 -17.13
CA LEU A 142 -6.68 -7.55 -18.10
C LEU A 142 -6.05 -7.67 -19.49
N LYS A 143 -4.74 -7.92 -19.61
CA LYS A 143 -4.10 -8.11 -20.92
C LYS A 143 -4.69 -9.33 -21.63
N VAL A 144 -4.83 -10.44 -20.91
CA VAL A 144 -5.46 -11.66 -21.42
C VAL A 144 -6.89 -11.39 -21.84
N ILE A 145 -7.70 -10.76 -20.98
CA ILE A 145 -9.12 -10.48 -21.26
C ILE A 145 -9.27 -9.62 -22.52
N HIS A 146 -8.50 -8.54 -22.63
CA HIS A 146 -8.62 -7.67 -23.80
C HIS A 146 -8.14 -8.32 -25.10
N ARG A 147 -7.21 -9.28 -25.03
CA ARG A 147 -6.75 -10.02 -26.20
C ARG A 147 -7.78 -11.05 -26.67
N ILE A 148 -8.45 -11.73 -25.73
CA ILE A 148 -9.38 -12.83 -26.03
C ILE A 148 -10.78 -12.32 -26.34
N PHE A 149 -11.33 -11.45 -25.49
CA PHE A 149 -12.75 -11.04 -25.54
C PHE A 149 -12.95 -9.70 -26.25
N LYS A 150 -11.87 -8.95 -26.53
CA LYS A 150 -11.94 -7.64 -27.23
C LYS A 150 -12.92 -6.64 -26.56
N ILE A 151 -13.07 -6.72 -25.24
CA ILE A 151 -13.88 -5.78 -24.44
C ILE A 151 -13.23 -4.39 -24.45
N ARG A 152 -14.02 -3.32 -24.34
CA ARG A 152 -13.49 -1.95 -24.44
C ARG A 152 -12.56 -1.58 -23.28
N LYS A 153 -11.49 -0.83 -23.61
CA LYS A 153 -10.51 -0.28 -22.65
C LYS A 153 -10.77 1.17 -22.23
N CYS A 154 -11.66 1.87 -22.92
CA CYS A 154 -11.91 3.29 -22.65
C CYS A 154 -12.51 3.47 -21.25
N LYS A 155 -12.11 4.53 -20.54
CA LYS A 155 -12.51 4.74 -19.13
C LYS A 155 -13.90 5.37 -18.96
N SER A 156 -14.49 5.91 -20.01
CA SER A 156 -15.79 6.57 -19.95
C SER A 156 -16.91 5.54 -19.68
N SER A 157 -17.95 5.93 -18.95
CA SER A 157 -19.10 5.06 -18.65
C SER A 157 -19.79 4.55 -19.91
N THR A 158 -19.87 5.39 -20.94
CA THR A 158 -20.36 5.07 -22.29
C THR A 158 -19.25 5.29 -23.32
N PRO A 159 -19.22 4.53 -24.43
CA PRO A 159 -18.29 4.79 -25.52
C PRO A 159 -18.62 6.16 -26.13
N ARG A 160 -17.60 7.01 -26.28
CA ARG A 160 -17.78 8.30 -26.95
C ARG A 160 -17.79 8.08 -28.46
N PRO A 161 -18.77 8.59 -29.21
CA PRO A 161 -18.80 8.50 -30.66
C PRO A 161 -17.52 9.06 -31.28
N ARG A 162 -17.02 8.41 -32.32
CA ARG A 162 -15.84 8.81 -33.10
C ARG A 162 -16.01 8.38 -34.54
N GLU A 163 -15.63 9.27 -35.46
CA GLU A 163 -15.57 8.94 -36.90
C GLU A 163 -14.48 7.92 -37.19
N ARG A 164 -13.27 8.13 -36.64
CA ARG A 164 -12.12 7.23 -36.86
C ARG A 164 -11.97 6.20 -35.74
N PRO A 165 -11.71 4.93 -36.07
CA PRO A 165 -11.48 3.90 -35.06
C PRO A 165 -10.23 4.22 -34.24
N CYS A 166 -10.28 3.88 -32.95
CA CYS A 166 -9.13 4.06 -32.07
C CYS A 166 -8.07 2.97 -32.25
N LEU A 167 -6.85 3.25 -31.79
CA LEU A 167 -5.73 2.30 -31.83
C LEU A 167 -6.08 0.92 -31.24
N ASN A 168 -6.88 0.85 -30.18
CA ASN A 168 -7.26 -0.45 -29.59
C ASN A 168 -8.12 -1.30 -30.54
N TYR A 169 -8.96 -0.68 -31.37
CA TYR A 169 -9.72 -1.40 -32.39
C TYR A 169 -8.79 -1.85 -33.51
N GLN A 170 -7.91 -0.96 -33.99
CA GLN A 170 -6.95 -1.28 -35.05
C GLN A 170 -5.98 -2.42 -34.65
N MET A 171 -5.62 -2.50 -33.38
CA MET A 171 -4.84 -3.61 -32.82
C MET A 171 -5.65 -4.88 -32.53
N GLY A 172 -6.95 -4.90 -32.83
CA GLY A 172 -7.82 -6.05 -32.55
C GLY A 172 -8.13 -6.31 -31.08
N LEU A 173 -7.94 -5.33 -30.19
CA LEU A 173 -8.12 -5.45 -28.73
C LEU A 173 -9.47 -4.90 -28.24
N CYS A 174 -10.32 -4.42 -29.15
CA CYS A 174 -11.61 -3.81 -28.86
C CYS A 174 -12.55 -4.02 -30.04
N LEU A 175 -13.81 -4.40 -29.82
CA LEU A 175 -14.81 -4.45 -30.90
C LEU A 175 -15.11 -3.06 -31.49
N GLY A 176 -14.87 -2.00 -30.73
CA GLY A 176 -14.96 -0.61 -31.22
C GLY A 176 -16.36 0.00 -31.25
N PRO A 177 -17.21 -0.14 -30.20
CA PRO A 177 -18.56 0.44 -30.18
C PRO A 177 -18.59 1.98 -30.21
N CYS A 178 -17.42 2.64 -30.17
CA CYS A 178 -17.30 4.07 -30.37
C CYS A 178 -17.39 4.52 -31.83
N SER A 179 -17.11 3.63 -32.79
CA SER A 179 -16.98 3.97 -34.21
C SER A 179 -17.59 2.93 -35.15
N ARG A 180 -18.04 1.77 -34.63
CA ARG A 180 -18.66 0.69 -35.39
C ARG A 180 -20.07 0.43 -34.87
N PRO A 181 -21.02 0.07 -35.74
CA PRO A 181 -22.38 -0.29 -35.34
C PRO A 181 -22.35 -1.67 -34.69
N ILE A 182 -22.34 -1.72 -33.35
CA ILE A 182 -22.38 -2.97 -32.59
C ILE A 182 -23.65 -2.94 -31.74
N ALA A 183 -24.53 -3.91 -31.98
CA ALA A 183 -25.72 -4.10 -31.17
C ALA A 183 -25.34 -4.34 -29.69
N PRO A 184 -25.99 -3.66 -28.73
CA PRO A 184 -25.76 -3.88 -27.30
C PRO A 184 -25.83 -5.35 -26.88
N GLU A 185 -26.71 -6.13 -27.51
CA GLU A 185 -26.96 -7.56 -27.25
C GLU A 185 -25.74 -8.40 -27.64
N ALA A 186 -25.14 -8.13 -28.80
CA ALA A 186 -23.92 -8.80 -29.24
C ALA A 186 -22.74 -8.49 -28.31
N TYR A 187 -22.65 -7.25 -27.81
CA TYR A 187 -21.63 -6.88 -26.82
C TYR A 187 -21.91 -7.53 -25.46
N ALA A 188 -23.19 -7.68 -25.06
CA ALA A 188 -23.59 -8.33 -23.82
C ALA A 188 -23.15 -9.80 -23.81
N GLY A 189 -23.28 -10.54 -24.91
CA GLY A 189 -22.75 -11.91 -25.02
C GLY A 189 -21.24 -12.00 -24.74
N VAL A 190 -20.45 -11.05 -25.26
CA VAL A 190 -19.01 -10.97 -24.95
C VAL A 190 -18.76 -10.65 -23.48
N VAL A 191 -19.60 -9.79 -22.87
CA VAL A 191 -19.51 -9.48 -21.44
C VAL A 191 -19.82 -10.73 -20.61
N GLU A 192 -20.81 -11.53 -20.97
CA GLU A 192 -21.12 -12.80 -20.30
C GLU A 192 -19.95 -13.77 -20.35
N GLU A 193 -19.30 -13.93 -21.50
CA GLU A 193 -18.09 -14.75 -21.62
C GLU A 193 -16.94 -14.24 -20.73
N VAL A 194 -16.76 -12.93 -20.61
CA VAL A 194 -15.81 -12.32 -19.66
C VAL A 194 -16.19 -12.63 -18.21
N VAL A 195 -17.48 -12.58 -17.88
CA VAL A 195 -17.98 -12.93 -16.54
C VAL A 195 -17.73 -14.41 -16.25
N MET A 196 -17.98 -15.31 -17.21
CA MET A 196 -17.69 -16.74 -17.08
C MET A 196 -16.20 -16.98 -16.84
N PHE A 197 -15.34 -16.33 -17.62
CA PHE A 197 -13.89 -16.38 -17.45
C PHE A 197 -13.45 -15.92 -16.05
N LEU A 198 -13.98 -14.78 -15.59
CA LEU A 198 -13.64 -14.22 -14.28
C LEU A 198 -14.24 -15.00 -13.09
N LYS A 199 -15.31 -15.76 -13.30
CA LYS A 199 -15.90 -16.69 -12.32
C LYS A 199 -15.25 -18.08 -12.32
N GLY A 200 -14.24 -18.31 -13.16
CA GLY A 200 -13.58 -19.61 -13.25
C GLY A 200 -14.36 -20.68 -14.03
N ARG A 201 -15.45 -20.31 -14.73
CA ARG A 201 -16.20 -21.22 -15.64
C ARG A 201 -15.51 -21.37 -17.00
N MET A 202 -14.20 -21.53 -16.94
CA MET A 202 -13.31 -21.67 -18.09
C MET A 202 -13.57 -22.95 -18.91
N PRO A 203 -13.83 -24.12 -18.30
CA PRO A 203 -14.18 -25.34 -19.04
C PRO A 203 -15.43 -25.18 -19.92
N ASP A 204 -16.48 -24.55 -19.37
CA ASP A 204 -17.73 -24.28 -20.12
C ASP A 204 -17.48 -23.33 -21.29
N LEU A 205 -16.68 -22.29 -21.06
CA LEU A 205 -16.30 -21.33 -22.10
C LEU A 205 -15.51 -22.01 -23.23
N ILE A 206 -14.57 -22.90 -22.90
CA ILE A 206 -13.82 -23.69 -23.88
C ILE A 206 -14.77 -24.57 -24.71
N LYS A 207 -15.68 -25.27 -24.05
CA LYS A 207 -16.66 -26.13 -24.73
C LYS A 207 -17.52 -25.33 -25.71
N ASN A 208 -17.97 -24.13 -25.31
CA ASN A 208 -18.75 -23.24 -26.16
C ASN A 208 -17.94 -22.71 -27.36
N VAL A 209 -16.70 -22.25 -27.14
CA VAL A 209 -15.85 -21.74 -28.23
C VAL A 209 -15.49 -22.85 -29.21
N ARG A 210 -15.24 -24.07 -28.72
CA ARG A 210 -14.99 -25.25 -29.57
C ARG A 210 -16.21 -25.57 -30.45
N LYS A 211 -17.41 -25.59 -29.85
CA LYS A 211 -18.65 -25.79 -30.61
C LYS A 211 -18.86 -24.73 -31.68
N GLN A 212 -18.54 -23.46 -31.40
CA GLN A 212 -18.61 -22.37 -32.37
C GLN A 212 -17.60 -22.55 -33.51
N MET A 213 -16.37 -22.99 -33.19
CA MET A 213 -15.33 -23.31 -34.17
C MET A 213 -15.76 -24.43 -35.12
N GLU A 214 -16.26 -25.54 -34.57
CA GLU A 214 -16.73 -26.71 -35.34
C GLU A 214 -17.93 -26.34 -36.23
N ALA A 215 -18.87 -25.54 -35.71
CA ALA A 215 -20.02 -25.06 -36.49
C ALA A 215 -19.63 -24.09 -37.60
N ALA A 216 -18.59 -23.26 -37.42
CA ALA A 216 -18.06 -22.40 -38.49
C ALA A 216 -17.36 -23.24 -39.57
N ALA A 217 -16.53 -24.20 -39.15
CA ALA A 217 -15.85 -25.13 -40.07
C ALA A 217 -16.85 -25.98 -40.88
N ALA A 218 -17.92 -26.48 -40.25
CA ALA A 218 -18.98 -27.22 -40.93
C ALA A 218 -19.77 -26.40 -41.96
N ARG A 219 -19.73 -25.06 -41.86
CA ARG A 219 -20.31 -24.12 -42.83
C ARG A 219 -19.26 -23.59 -43.83
N GLU A 220 -18.06 -24.16 -43.83
CA GLU A 220 -16.93 -23.74 -44.68
C GLU A 220 -16.46 -22.29 -44.43
N ASP A 221 -16.83 -21.68 -43.30
CA ASP A 221 -16.34 -20.36 -42.86
C ASP A 221 -15.02 -20.51 -42.11
N PHE A 222 -13.95 -20.71 -42.89
CA PHE A 222 -12.61 -20.97 -42.35
C PHE A 222 -11.99 -19.77 -41.63
N GLU A 223 -12.35 -18.54 -42.00
CA GLU A 223 -11.85 -17.34 -41.31
C GLU A 223 -12.39 -17.24 -39.89
N THR A 224 -13.70 -17.43 -39.72
CA THR A 224 -14.34 -17.45 -38.40
C THR A 224 -13.86 -18.65 -37.59
N ALA A 225 -13.73 -19.82 -38.20
CA ALA A 225 -13.19 -21.01 -37.54
C ALA A 225 -11.75 -20.79 -37.04
N ALA A 226 -10.87 -20.20 -37.85
CA ALA A 226 -9.50 -19.86 -37.46
C ALA A 226 -9.48 -18.86 -36.28
N ALA A 227 -10.35 -17.85 -36.30
CA ALA A 227 -10.47 -16.90 -35.20
C ALA A 227 -10.92 -17.58 -33.88
N HIS A 228 -11.87 -18.52 -33.95
CA HIS A 228 -12.29 -19.30 -32.78
C HIS A 228 -11.19 -20.28 -32.31
N ARG A 229 -10.44 -20.90 -33.23
CA ARG A 229 -9.30 -21.76 -32.90
C ARG A 229 -8.21 -20.99 -32.15
N ASP A 230 -7.83 -19.82 -32.66
CA ASP A 230 -6.79 -18.99 -32.02
C ASP A 230 -7.25 -18.50 -30.64
N ARG A 231 -8.56 -18.23 -30.50
CA ARG A 231 -9.20 -17.89 -29.22
C ARG A 231 -9.18 -19.07 -28.25
N LEU A 232 -9.51 -20.28 -28.72
CA LEU A 232 -9.47 -21.53 -27.97
C LEU A 232 -8.05 -21.79 -27.45
N PHE A 233 -7.04 -21.69 -28.31
CA PHE A 233 -5.64 -21.88 -27.93
C PHE A 233 -5.18 -20.85 -26.87
N ALA A 234 -5.60 -19.59 -26.99
CA ALA A 234 -5.30 -18.57 -25.99
C ALA A 234 -5.97 -18.84 -24.63
N LEU A 235 -7.18 -19.41 -24.64
CA LEU A 235 -7.91 -19.83 -23.45
C LEU A 235 -7.24 -21.04 -22.77
N GLU A 236 -6.90 -22.08 -23.53
CA GLU A 236 -6.21 -23.29 -23.04
C GLU A 236 -4.84 -22.97 -22.43
N LYS A 237 -4.04 -22.13 -23.09
CA LYS A 237 -2.73 -21.67 -22.57
C LYS A 237 -2.85 -20.87 -21.26
N THR A 238 -4.00 -20.24 -21.01
CA THR A 238 -4.25 -19.55 -19.74
C THR A 238 -4.53 -20.54 -18.62
N LEU A 239 -5.23 -21.63 -18.92
CA LEU A 239 -5.50 -22.75 -18.02
C LEU A 239 -4.25 -23.54 -17.65
N GLU A 240 -3.36 -23.84 -18.61
CA GLU A 240 -2.09 -24.54 -18.34
C GLU A 240 -1.23 -23.83 -17.29
N LYS A 241 -1.34 -22.50 -17.19
CA LYS A 241 -0.65 -21.69 -16.18
C LYS A 241 -1.38 -21.63 -14.83
N GLN A 242 -2.66 -22.00 -14.79
CA GLN A 242 -3.50 -21.97 -13.60
C GLN A 242 -3.76 -23.40 -13.14
N VAL A 243 -2.89 -23.92 -12.27
CA VAL A 243 -3.08 -25.24 -11.67
C VAL A 243 -4.38 -25.24 -10.86
N ALA A 244 -5.40 -25.94 -11.36
CA ALA A 244 -6.63 -26.18 -10.61
C ALA A 244 -6.26 -26.88 -9.29
N THR A 245 -6.62 -26.27 -8.17
CA THR A 245 -6.15 -26.72 -6.85
C THR A 245 -7.23 -27.49 -6.08
N THR A 246 -8.49 -27.38 -6.51
CA THR A 246 -9.63 -28.13 -5.98
C THR A 246 -10.65 -28.43 -7.08
N THR A 247 -11.36 -29.55 -6.94
CA THR A 247 -12.34 -30.03 -7.93
C THR A 247 -13.76 -29.49 -7.77
N ASP A 248 -14.07 -28.85 -6.64
CA ASP A 248 -15.43 -28.36 -6.32
C ASP A 248 -15.67 -26.88 -6.66
N PHE A 249 -14.70 -26.24 -7.33
CA PHE A 249 -14.78 -24.86 -7.84
C PHE A 249 -15.28 -23.80 -6.84
N LYS A 250 -15.09 -24.00 -5.52
CA LYS A 250 -15.48 -23.02 -4.51
C LYS A 250 -14.46 -21.91 -4.31
N ASP A 251 -14.96 -20.75 -3.85
CA ASP A 251 -14.13 -19.62 -3.43
C ASP A 251 -13.61 -19.85 -2.00
N ARG A 252 -12.29 -19.78 -1.83
CA ARG A 252 -11.62 -19.97 -0.54
C ARG A 252 -10.48 -18.98 -0.32
N ASP A 253 -10.30 -18.60 0.92
CA ASP A 253 -9.03 -18.06 1.37
C ASP A 253 -8.35 -19.11 2.24
N VAL A 254 -7.10 -19.43 1.93
CA VAL A 254 -6.32 -20.43 2.66
C VAL A 254 -5.20 -19.73 3.38
N LEU A 255 -5.23 -19.81 4.71
CA LEU A 255 -4.18 -19.25 5.53
C LEU A 255 -3.11 -20.31 5.78
N GLY A 256 -1.87 -19.87 5.75
CA GLY A 256 -0.71 -20.61 6.22
C GLY A 256 0.08 -19.74 7.19
N MET A 257 0.92 -20.37 8.00
CA MET A 257 1.72 -19.68 9.01
C MET A 257 3.10 -20.30 9.13
N ALA A 258 4.11 -19.45 9.26
CA ALA A 258 5.45 -19.85 9.62
C ALA A 258 5.96 -18.99 10.79
N ARG A 259 6.73 -19.60 11.68
CA ARG A 259 7.32 -18.91 12.83
C ARG A 259 8.77 -19.34 13.02
N GLN A 260 9.63 -18.37 13.28
CA GLN A 260 11.02 -18.60 13.65
C GLN A 260 11.42 -17.57 14.73
N SER A 261 11.73 -18.05 15.93
CA SER A 261 12.04 -17.22 17.10
C SER A 261 10.90 -16.23 17.40
N ARG A 262 11.14 -14.91 17.31
CA ARG A 262 10.14 -13.85 17.49
C ARG A 262 9.58 -13.29 16.17
N ALA A 263 9.94 -13.88 15.03
CA ALA A 263 9.41 -13.51 13.74
C ALA A 263 8.34 -14.51 13.31
N ALA A 264 7.25 -14.02 12.77
CA ALA A 264 6.22 -14.85 12.18
C ALA A 264 5.77 -14.28 10.84
N LEU A 265 5.25 -15.14 9.99
CA LEU A 265 4.68 -14.76 8.72
C LEU A 265 3.36 -15.51 8.53
N MET A 266 2.30 -14.76 8.28
CA MET A 266 1.03 -15.30 7.81
C MET A 266 1.00 -15.23 6.30
N MET A 267 0.62 -16.31 5.64
CA MET A 267 0.39 -16.38 4.20
C MET A 267 -1.10 -16.48 3.94
N VAL A 268 -1.60 -15.77 2.94
CA VAL A 268 -2.96 -15.98 2.41
C VAL A 268 -2.84 -16.41 0.96
N LEU A 269 -3.41 -17.57 0.62
CA LEU A 269 -3.63 -18.00 -0.76
C LEU A 269 -5.07 -17.67 -1.16
N PHE A 270 -5.23 -17.12 -2.35
CA PHE A 270 -6.53 -16.74 -2.90
C PHE A 270 -7.00 -17.79 -3.88
N ILE A 271 -8.00 -18.58 -3.52
CA ILE A 271 -8.62 -19.56 -4.41
C ILE A 271 -9.98 -19.02 -4.85
N ARG A 272 -10.18 -18.89 -6.15
CA ARG A 272 -11.46 -18.46 -6.71
C ARG A 272 -11.88 -19.39 -7.81
N GLY A 273 -13.12 -19.89 -7.75
CA GLY A 273 -13.58 -20.92 -8.68
C GLY A 273 -12.68 -22.16 -8.67
N GLY A 274 -12.06 -22.52 -7.54
CA GLY A 274 -11.08 -23.64 -7.47
C GLY A 274 -9.67 -23.36 -8.03
N PHE A 275 -9.40 -22.16 -8.54
CA PHE A 275 -8.08 -21.77 -9.07
C PHE A 275 -7.30 -20.88 -8.11
N LEU A 276 -5.99 -21.14 -7.96
CA LEU A 276 -5.09 -20.29 -7.20
C LEU A 276 -4.79 -18.99 -7.97
N LEU A 277 -5.39 -17.87 -7.57
CA LEU A 277 -5.14 -16.54 -8.14
C LEU A 277 -3.82 -15.92 -7.68
N GLY A 278 -3.27 -16.39 -6.56
CA GLY A 278 -1.98 -15.99 -6.04
C GLY A 278 -1.89 -16.04 -4.53
N ASN A 279 -0.85 -15.40 -3.98
CA ASN A 279 -0.55 -15.43 -2.56
C ASN A 279 -0.20 -14.04 -2.01
N ARG A 280 -0.21 -13.90 -0.68
CA ARG A 280 0.25 -12.69 -0.01
C ARG A 280 0.87 -12.99 1.37
N PRO A 281 2.15 -12.65 1.57
CA PRO A 281 2.80 -12.73 2.87
C PRO A 281 2.50 -11.51 3.74
N PHE A 282 2.34 -11.74 5.04
CA PHE A 282 2.18 -10.74 6.09
C PHE A 282 3.20 -11.01 7.18
N TYR A 283 4.21 -10.16 7.25
CA TYR A 283 5.32 -10.32 8.18
C TYR A 283 5.05 -9.61 9.52
N PHE A 284 5.27 -10.35 10.61
CA PHE A 284 5.15 -9.88 11.99
C PHE A 284 6.51 -9.97 12.66
N SER A 285 7.09 -8.80 12.92
CA SER A 285 8.33 -8.65 13.68
C SER A 285 8.04 -8.67 15.18
N GLU A 286 8.87 -9.38 15.96
CA GLU A 286 8.90 -9.30 17.44
C GLU A 286 7.58 -9.70 18.13
N THR A 287 6.87 -10.70 17.58
CA THR A 287 5.63 -11.21 18.18
C THR A 287 5.90 -12.25 19.27
N VAL A 288 5.20 -12.11 20.38
CA VAL A 288 5.16 -13.10 21.49
C VAL A 288 3.79 -13.78 21.60
N ALA A 289 2.86 -13.46 20.70
CA ALA A 289 1.52 -14.04 20.69
C ALA A 289 1.55 -15.53 20.38
N SER A 290 0.60 -16.29 20.94
CA SER A 290 0.37 -17.68 20.55
C SER A 290 -0.21 -17.77 19.14
N ASP A 291 -0.08 -18.92 18.52
CA ASP A 291 -0.53 -19.19 17.15
C ASP A 291 -2.05 -18.92 16.99
N ALA A 292 -2.86 -19.42 17.93
CA ALA A 292 -4.30 -19.16 17.95
C ALA A 292 -4.62 -17.65 18.09
N GLU A 293 -3.87 -16.92 18.91
CA GLU A 293 -4.07 -15.46 19.03
C GLU A 293 -3.65 -14.72 17.75
N MET A 294 -2.57 -15.16 17.11
CA MET A 294 -2.09 -14.60 15.86
C MET A 294 -3.11 -14.76 14.74
N ILE A 295 -3.64 -15.96 14.56
CA ILE A 295 -4.68 -16.24 13.56
C ILE A 295 -5.95 -15.45 13.86
N THR A 296 -6.40 -15.44 15.12
CA THR A 296 -7.60 -14.69 15.53
C THR A 296 -7.46 -13.21 15.20
N SER A 297 -6.35 -12.60 15.62
CA SER A 297 -6.09 -11.19 15.38
C SER A 297 -5.91 -10.88 13.90
N PHE A 298 -5.29 -11.82 13.16
CA PHE A 298 -5.11 -11.73 11.72
C PHE A 298 -6.45 -11.71 11.00
N VAL A 299 -7.30 -12.72 11.21
CA VAL A 299 -8.63 -12.85 10.59
C VAL A 299 -9.46 -11.59 10.84
N LYS A 300 -9.53 -11.11 12.10
CA LYS A 300 -10.24 -9.88 12.46
C LYS A 300 -9.74 -8.66 11.67
N GLN A 301 -8.45 -8.35 11.78
CA GLN A 301 -7.89 -7.14 11.17
C GLN A 301 -7.88 -7.22 9.63
N TYR A 302 -7.73 -8.41 9.08
CA TYR A 302 -7.72 -8.68 7.65
C TYR A 302 -9.10 -8.49 7.02
N TYR A 303 -10.12 -9.21 7.52
CA TYR A 303 -11.45 -9.20 6.91
C TYR A 303 -12.23 -7.92 7.16
N GLU A 304 -11.92 -7.17 8.22
CA GLU A 304 -12.54 -5.84 8.43
C GLU A 304 -12.24 -4.86 7.28
N LYS A 305 -11.12 -5.05 6.57
CA LYS A 305 -10.74 -4.26 5.38
C LYS A 305 -10.87 -5.02 4.08
N ALA A 306 -11.19 -6.32 4.13
CA ALA A 306 -11.19 -7.15 2.95
C ALA A 306 -12.36 -6.74 2.04
N PRO A 307 -12.11 -6.54 0.73
CA PRO A 307 -13.17 -6.25 -0.22
C PRO A 307 -14.09 -7.45 -0.48
N PHE A 308 -13.71 -8.64 -0.04
CA PHE A 308 -14.38 -9.90 -0.35
C PHE A 308 -14.16 -10.87 0.80
N ILE A 309 -15.19 -11.63 1.14
CA ILE A 309 -15.16 -12.71 2.13
C ILE A 309 -15.59 -14.00 1.41
N PRO A 310 -14.75 -15.05 1.36
CA PRO A 310 -15.10 -16.32 0.72
C PRO A 310 -16.15 -17.09 1.53
N GLU A 311 -16.73 -18.13 0.92
CA GLU A 311 -17.60 -19.08 1.63
C GLU A 311 -16.84 -19.88 2.68
N GLU A 312 -15.60 -20.28 2.37
CA GLU A 312 -14.76 -21.08 3.25
C GLU A 312 -13.42 -20.38 3.50
N VAL A 313 -13.04 -20.27 4.78
CA VAL A 313 -11.71 -19.81 5.21
C VAL A 313 -10.99 -21.01 5.81
N LEU A 314 -9.93 -21.47 5.15
CA LEU A 314 -9.14 -22.61 5.60
C LEU A 314 -7.99 -22.13 6.50
N LEU A 315 -7.85 -22.72 7.69
CA LEU A 315 -6.84 -22.33 8.68
C LEU A 315 -5.94 -23.50 9.07
N PRO A 316 -4.66 -23.24 9.41
CA PRO A 316 -3.74 -24.29 9.85
C PRO A 316 -3.99 -24.72 11.30
N THR A 317 -4.47 -23.80 12.15
CA THR A 317 -4.79 -24.07 13.55
C THR A 317 -6.08 -23.35 13.96
N PRO A 318 -6.80 -23.85 14.98
CA PRO A 318 -8.07 -23.25 15.39
C PRO A 318 -7.87 -21.84 15.98
N PRO A 319 -8.69 -20.85 15.56
CA PRO A 319 -8.69 -19.54 16.18
C PRO A 319 -9.39 -19.58 17.55
N LYS A 320 -9.18 -18.54 18.36
CA LYS A 320 -9.99 -18.28 19.56
C LYS A 320 -11.38 -17.83 19.13
N ASP A 321 -12.40 -18.38 19.76
CA ASP A 321 -13.81 -18.04 19.54
C ASP A 321 -14.25 -18.20 18.07
N GLN A 322 -13.97 -19.36 17.46
CA GLN A 322 -14.28 -19.64 16.05
C GLN A 322 -15.74 -19.32 15.70
N ALA A 323 -16.71 -19.74 16.51
CA ALA A 323 -18.13 -19.51 16.25
C ALA A 323 -18.46 -18.02 16.12
N LEU A 324 -17.87 -17.18 16.98
CA LEU A 324 -18.05 -15.73 16.93
C LEU A 324 -17.42 -15.11 15.67
N LEU A 325 -16.29 -15.65 15.21
CA LEU A 325 -15.66 -15.22 13.97
C LEU A 325 -16.48 -15.61 12.74
N GLU A 326 -17.00 -16.84 12.68
CA GLU A 326 -17.88 -17.31 11.60
C GLU A 326 -19.16 -16.46 11.52
N GLU A 327 -19.78 -16.18 12.66
CA GLU A 327 -20.97 -15.34 12.75
C GLU A 327 -20.67 -13.91 12.27
N TRP A 328 -19.58 -13.31 12.76
CA TRP A 328 -19.16 -11.97 12.35
C TRP A 328 -18.83 -11.87 10.85
N LEU A 329 -18.13 -12.87 10.29
CA LEU A 329 -17.82 -12.91 8.86
C LEU A 329 -19.10 -13.13 8.02
N SER A 330 -20.02 -13.95 8.52
CA SER A 330 -21.31 -14.19 7.86
C SER A 330 -22.17 -12.93 7.81
N ASP A 331 -22.24 -12.17 8.91
CA ASP A 331 -22.94 -10.88 8.98
C ASP A 331 -22.33 -9.85 8.00
N MET A 332 -21.00 -9.81 7.90
CA MET A 332 -20.32 -8.91 6.96
C MET A 332 -20.54 -9.31 5.49
N LYS A 333 -20.60 -10.61 5.19
CA LYS A 333 -20.82 -11.14 3.84
C LYS A 333 -22.30 -11.05 3.42
N GLY A 334 -23.22 -11.23 4.36
CA GLY A 334 -24.66 -11.43 4.11
C GLY A 334 -25.03 -12.87 3.77
N GLU A 335 -24.08 -13.81 3.85
CA GLU A 335 -24.24 -15.24 3.58
C GLU A 335 -23.40 -16.04 4.58
N LYS A 336 -23.69 -17.33 4.74
CA LYS A 336 -22.94 -18.21 5.65
C LYS A 336 -21.46 -18.30 5.23
N VAL A 337 -20.57 -18.11 6.19
CA VAL A 337 -19.11 -18.28 6.07
C VAL A 337 -18.67 -19.36 7.06
N GLN A 338 -17.85 -20.30 6.59
CA GLN A 338 -17.31 -21.39 7.41
C GLN A 338 -15.81 -21.23 7.59
N ILE A 339 -15.33 -21.42 8.82
CA ILE A 339 -13.92 -21.54 9.14
C ILE A 339 -13.61 -23.03 9.29
N ILE A 340 -12.65 -23.54 8.52
CA ILE A 340 -12.36 -24.97 8.45
C ILE A 340 -10.89 -25.21 8.73
N MET A 341 -10.58 -26.20 9.57
CA MET A 341 -9.21 -26.65 9.87
C MET A 341 -9.02 -28.06 9.30
N PRO A 342 -8.77 -28.20 7.98
CA PRO A 342 -8.74 -29.49 7.33
C PRO A 342 -7.52 -30.31 7.76
N GLN A 343 -7.76 -31.57 8.16
CA GLN A 343 -6.68 -32.49 8.58
C GLN A 343 -6.23 -33.44 7.47
N ARG A 344 -7.10 -33.75 6.50
CA ARG A 344 -6.83 -34.66 5.37
C ARG A 344 -7.51 -34.18 4.08
N GLY A 345 -7.15 -34.79 2.95
CA GLY A 345 -7.72 -34.50 1.63
C GLY A 345 -7.18 -33.25 0.94
N GLU A 346 -7.84 -32.82 -0.13
CA GLU A 346 -7.43 -31.67 -0.96
C GLU A 346 -7.29 -30.38 -0.13
N LYS A 347 -8.28 -30.08 0.73
CA LYS A 347 -8.27 -28.88 1.60
C LYS A 347 -7.05 -28.84 2.53
N ALA A 348 -6.63 -30.00 3.06
CA ALA A 348 -5.41 -30.07 3.89
C ALA A 348 -4.14 -29.91 3.05
N GLY A 349 -4.15 -30.37 1.79
CA GLY A 349 -3.10 -30.08 0.80
C GLY A 349 -2.92 -28.58 0.58
N LEU A 350 -4.02 -27.82 0.47
CA LEU A 350 -3.98 -26.37 0.32
C LEU A 350 -3.32 -25.66 1.51
N VAL A 351 -3.71 -26.04 2.73
CA VAL A 351 -3.13 -25.46 3.96
C VAL A 351 -1.64 -25.76 4.03
N ARG A 352 -1.22 -26.99 3.74
CA ARG A 352 0.21 -27.36 3.67
C ARG A 352 0.97 -26.54 2.63
N MET A 353 0.37 -26.29 1.46
CA MET A 353 0.95 -25.41 0.44
C MET A 353 1.09 -23.97 0.95
N ALA A 354 0.10 -23.47 1.67
CA ALA A 354 0.15 -22.13 2.28
C ALA A 354 1.27 -22.04 3.33
N ASP A 355 1.43 -23.06 4.17
CA ASP A 355 2.49 -23.15 5.18
C ASP A 355 3.88 -23.22 4.55
N GLN A 356 4.09 -24.05 3.51
CA GLN A 356 5.36 -24.12 2.80
C GLN A 356 5.74 -22.78 2.16
N ASN A 357 4.78 -22.09 1.54
CA ASN A 357 4.98 -20.74 1.02
C ASN A 357 5.29 -19.73 2.14
N ALA A 358 4.66 -19.89 3.31
CA ALA A 358 4.94 -19.06 4.47
C ALA A 358 6.38 -19.26 4.98
N ILE A 359 6.83 -20.51 5.09
CA ILE A 359 8.19 -20.87 5.54
C ILE A 359 9.23 -20.29 4.60
N LYS A 360 9.08 -20.50 3.28
CA LYS A 360 9.99 -19.96 2.27
C LYS A 360 10.05 -18.42 2.35
N SER A 361 8.90 -17.77 2.40
CA SER A 361 8.83 -16.30 2.46
C SER A 361 9.42 -15.75 3.76
N LEU A 362 9.26 -16.46 4.88
CA LEU A 362 9.82 -16.04 6.17
C LEU A 362 11.35 -16.11 6.13
N LYS A 363 11.90 -17.21 5.61
CA LYS A 363 13.34 -17.39 5.43
C LYS A 363 13.93 -16.28 4.56
N GLU A 364 13.34 -16.01 3.39
CA GLU A 364 13.77 -14.93 2.49
C GLU A 364 13.76 -13.55 3.19
N GLN A 365 12.75 -13.26 4.01
CA GLN A 365 12.70 -12.00 4.76
C GLN A 365 13.77 -11.92 5.86
N LEU A 366 14.04 -13.02 6.57
CA LEU A 366 15.06 -13.07 7.60
C LEU A 366 16.47 -12.96 7.01
N ASP A 367 16.75 -13.67 5.92
CA ASP A 367 18.02 -13.61 5.20
C ASP A 367 18.26 -12.19 4.67
N ALA A 368 17.23 -11.56 4.08
CA ALA A 368 17.32 -10.18 3.64
C ALA A 368 17.54 -9.19 4.80
N ALA A 369 16.90 -9.42 5.96
CA ALA A 369 17.13 -8.59 7.14
C ALA A 369 18.56 -8.75 7.67
N MET A 370 19.09 -9.97 7.75
CA MET A 370 20.48 -10.23 8.14
C MET A 370 21.48 -9.57 7.18
N ALA A 371 21.23 -9.64 5.88
CA ALA A 371 22.05 -8.95 4.88
C ALA A 371 22.03 -7.43 5.06
N ASP A 372 20.84 -6.84 5.30
CA ASP A 372 20.68 -5.43 5.61
C ASP A 372 21.47 -5.06 6.89
N GLN A 373 21.43 -5.91 7.92
CA GLN A 373 22.19 -5.70 9.16
C GLN A 373 23.71 -5.74 8.94
N ALA A 374 24.22 -6.76 8.24
CA ALA A 374 25.64 -6.90 7.94
C ALA A 374 26.17 -5.74 7.09
N LEU A 375 25.33 -5.20 6.18
CA LEU A 375 25.64 -3.99 5.43
C LEU A 375 25.78 -2.78 6.35
N LEU A 376 24.86 -2.57 7.30
CA LEU A 376 24.97 -1.46 8.27
C LEU A 376 26.20 -1.59 9.17
N ASP A 377 26.61 -2.81 9.55
CA ASP A 377 27.85 -3.04 10.30
C ASP A 377 29.09 -2.70 9.48
N ARG A 378 29.08 -2.98 8.17
CA ARG A 378 30.15 -2.53 7.24
C ARG A 378 30.15 -1.01 7.09
N VAL A 379 28.99 -0.37 6.97
CA VAL A 379 28.86 1.10 6.93
C VAL A 379 29.45 1.70 8.20
N GLN A 380 29.10 1.17 9.38
CA GLN A 380 29.62 1.64 10.67
C GLN A 380 31.14 1.53 10.72
N ARG A 381 31.71 0.35 10.42
CA ARG A 381 33.16 0.12 10.44
C ARG A 381 33.88 1.00 9.43
N ARG A 382 33.39 1.06 8.20
CA ARG A 382 34.06 1.77 7.10
C ARG A 382 34.07 3.28 7.28
N LEU A 383 32.98 3.84 7.80
CA LEU A 383 32.87 5.26 8.12
C LEU A 383 33.34 5.59 9.54
N ALA A 384 33.72 4.59 10.33
CA ALA A 384 34.08 4.69 11.75
C ALA A 384 33.02 5.44 12.58
N LEU A 385 31.75 5.07 12.41
CA LEU A 385 30.62 5.69 13.13
C LEU A 385 30.60 5.24 14.60
N LYS A 386 30.19 6.13 15.50
CA LYS A 386 30.07 5.85 16.94
C LYS A 386 29.02 4.79 17.23
N ARG A 387 27.94 4.81 16.46
CA ARG A 387 26.82 3.87 16.56
C ARG A 387 26.53 3.28 15.20
N ARG A 388 25.93 2.10 15.22
CA ARG A 388 25.41 1.48 14.02
C ARG A 388 24.28 2.36 13.45
N PRO A 389 24.28 2.67 12.14
CA PRO A 389 23.34 3.61 11.56
C PRO A 389 21.96 2.96 11.33
N GLU A 390 21.22 2.70 12.41
CA GLU A 390 19.88 2.09 12.34
C GLU A 390 18.85 3.04 11.75
N ARG A 391 18.95 4.34 12.02
CA ARG A 391 18.14 5.38 11.40
C ARG A 391 19.02 6.39 10.68
N ILE A 392 18.84 6.51 9.36
CA ILE A 392 19.57 7.43 8.49
C ILE A 392 18.60 8.49 7.95
N GLU A 393 18.90 9.76 8.18
CA GLU A 393 18.20 10.89 7.58
C GLU A 393 19.07 11.49 6.48
N CYS A 394 18.53 11.65 5.27
CA CYS A 394 19.24 12.27 4.15
C CYS A 394 18.50 13.48 3.62
N PHE A 395 19.22 14.58 3.45
CA PHE A 395 18.70 15.83 2.90
C PHE A 395 19.24 16.08 1.49
N ASP A 396 18.33 16.39 0.58
CA ASP A 396 18.61 16.87 -0.77
C ASP A 396 17.97 18.25 -0.96
N LEU A 397 18.71 19.15 -1.62
CA LEU A 397 18.30 20.52 -1.91
C LEU A 397 18.26 20.71 -3.42
N SER A 398 17.17 21.28 -3.91
CA SER A 398 17.09 21.67 -5.31
C SER A 398 16.67 23.12 -5.43
N ASN A 399 17.46 23.85 -6.20
CA ASN A 399 17.20 25.22 -6.57
C ASN A 399 16.97 25.30 -8.09
N LEU A 400 15.70 25.29 -8.49
CA LEU A 400 15.32 25.51 -9.87
C LEU A 400 15.33 27.02 -10.10
N GLY A 401 16.38 27.50 -10.77
CA GLY A 401 16.62 28.93 -11.06
C GLY A 401 15.34 29.69 -11.36
N GLY A 402 15.02 30.66 -10.51
CA GLY A 402 13.85 31.53 -10.59
C GLY A 402 12.62 31.12 -9.76
N SER A 403 12.62 30.00 -9.03
CA SER A 403 11.48 29.56 -8.20
C SER A 403 11.87 29.21 -6.76
N GLU A 404 10.92 29.33 -5.83
CA GLU A 404 11.10 29.03 -4.39
C GLU A 404 11.86 27.72 -4.14
N GLY A 405 12.97 27.80 -3.40
CA GLY A 405 13.79 26.64 -3.04
C GLY A 405 12.98 25.55 -2.32
N VAL A 406 13.30 24.29 -2.61
CA VAL A 406 12.70 23.14 -1.96
C VAL A 406 13.81 22.21 -1.49
N GLY A 407 13.67 21.71 -0.27
CA GLY A 407 14.43 20.55 0.19
C GLY A 407 13.52 19.37 0.49
N SER A 408 14.07 18.16 0.40
CA SER A 408 13.42 16.98 0.95
C SER A 408 14.33 16.23 1.91
N MET A 409 13.68 15.60 2.87
CA MET A 409 14.28 14.68 3.80
C MET A 409 13.68 13.30 3.55
N VAL A 410 14.56 12.34 3.26
CA VAL A 410 14.21 10.92 3.22
C VAL A 410 14.78 10.23 4.45
N VAL A 411 14.11 9.16 4.85
CA VAL A 411 14.47 8.41 6.06
C VAL A 411 14.62 6.95 5.67
N PHE A 412 15.73 6.36 6.09
CA PHE A 412 15.96 4.93 6.05
C PHE A 412 16.03 4.41 7.49
N GLU A 413 15.35 3.29 7.75
CA GLU A 413 15.46 2.56 9.02
C GLU A 413 15.85 1.12 8.71
N ARG A 414 16.82 0.57 9.45
CA ARG A 414 17.32 -0.80 9.27
C ARG A 414 17.64 -1.12 7.78
N GLY A 415 18.27 -0.18 7.08
CA GLY A 415 18.64 -0.33 5.67
C GLY A 415 17.52 -0.10 4.64
N ARG A 416 16.27 0.16 5.05
CA ARG A 416 15.11 0.27 4.15
C ARG A 416 14.42 1.64 4.21
N PRO A 417 13.86 2.14 3.09
CA PRO A 417 13.20 3.46 3.04
C PRO A 417 11.87 3.48 3.81
N VAL A 418 11.71 4.43 4.72
CA VAL A 418 10.47 4.66 5.49
C VAL A 418 9.73 5.87 4.92
N ARG A 419 8.97 5.64 3.84
CA ARG A 419 8.27 6.71 3.10
C ARG A 419 7.30 7.55 3.94
N ALA A 420 6.68 6.97 4.97
CA ALA A 420 5.80 7.71 5.89
C ALA A 420 6.56 8.78 6.71
N ALA A 421 7.86 8.58 6.92
CA ALA A 421 8.73 9.51 7.64
C ALA A 421 9.35 10.57 6.71
N TYR A 422 9.10 10.52 5.39
CA TYR A 422 9.63 11.54 4.47
C TYR A 422 9.03 12.90 4.78
N ARG A 423 9.83 13.95 4.66
CA ARG A 423 9.41 15.33 4.85
C ARG A 423 9.84 16.17 3.67
N LYS A 424 9.05 17.20 3.38
CA LYS A 424 9.32 18.16 2.31
C LYS A 424 9.28 19.54 2.91
N TYR A 425 10.29 20.33 2.61
CA TYR A 425 10.46 21.66 3.16
C TYR A 425 10.39 22.65 2.02
N ARG A 426 9.50 23.63 2.17
CA ARG A 426 9.54 24.85 1.39
C ARG A 426 10.48 25.82 2.11
N ILE A 427 11.49 26.28 1.39
CA ILE A 427 12.39 27.34 1.84
C ILE A 427 11.63 28.66 1.84
N LYS A 428 11.79 29.44 2.90
CA LYS A 428 11.10 30.74 3.06
C LYS A 428 12.07 31.91 3.12
N PHE A 429 13.24 31.72 3.71
CA PHE A 429 14.09 32.82 4.15
C PHE A 429 15.46 32.85 3.48
N ALA A 430 15.88 31.77 2.80
CA ALA A 430 17.17 31.76 2.11
C ALA A 430 17.11 32.64 0.83
N PRO A 431 18.01 33.61 0.67
CA PRO A 431 18.06 34.47 -0.52
C PRO A 431 18.62 33.70 -1.73
N GLY A 432 17.89 33.72 -2.84
CA GLY A 432 18.40 33.32 -4.15
C GLY A 432 18.91 31.87 -4.25
N ARG A 433 20.11 31.71 -4.84
CA ARG A 433 20.75 30.42 -5.16
C ARG A 433 21.63 29.85 -4.04
N ASP A 434 21.46 30.34 -2.81
CA ASP A 434 22.30 29.96 -1.68
C ASP A 434 21.86 28.63 -1.04
N ASP A 435 22.42 27.54 -1.55
CA ASP A 435 22.21 26.19 -1.03
C ASP A 435 22.65 26.04 0.44
N TYR A 436 23.56 26.88 0.91
CA TYR A 436 24.04 26.88 2.30
C TYR A 436 23.00 27.45 3.26
N ALA A 437 22.41 28.60 2.92
CA ALA A 437 21.31 29.18 3.68
C ALA A 437 20.08 28.26 3.67
N MET A 438 19.79 27.61 2.53
CA MET A 438 18.70 26.63 2.41
C MET A 438 18.89 25.42 3.32
N LEU A 439 20.10 24.85 3.36
CA LEU A 439 20.43 23.73 4.24
C LEU A 439 20.25 24.13 5.71
N SER A 440 20.77 25.31 6.06
CA SER A 440 20.69 25.84 7.42
C SER A 440 19.25 25.98 7.91
N GLU A 441 18.36 26.57 7.09
CA GLU A 441 16.94 26.73 7.43
C GLU A 441 16.26 25.38 7.71
N ILE A 442 16.50 24.38 6.86
CA ILE A 442 15.84 23.07 6.98
C ILE A 442 16.34 22.31 8.21
N LEU A 443 17.65 22.29 8.43
CA LEU A 443 18.23 21.61 9.59
C LEU A 443 17.77 22.26 10.90
N MET A 444 17.75 23.61 10.96
CA MET A 444 17.18 24.33 12.10
C MET A 444 15.72 23.94 12.33
N ARG A 445 14.88 23.91 11.29
CA ARG A 445 13.46 23.56 11.43
C ARG A 445 13.22 22.11 11.87
N ARG A 446 14.04 21.16 11.39
CA ARG A 446 13.95 19.74 11.77
C ARG A 446 14.37 19.50 13.21
N TYR A 447 15.47 20.12 13.64
CA TYR A 447 16.14 19.81 14.90
C TYR A 447 15.89 20.84 16.01
N LYS A 448 15.19 21.94 15.76
CA LYS A 448 14.75 22.86 16.84
C LYS A 448 13.60 22.30 17.70
N LYS A 449 12.88 21.27 17.22
CA LYS A 449 11.71 20.66 17.90
C LYS A 449 11.97 19.22 18.36
N VAL A 450 13.15 18.91 18.92
CA VAL A 450 13.45 17.54 19.38
C VAL A 450 12.46 17.08 20.46
N ASP A 451 12.00 17.98 21.31
CA ASP A 451 11.03 17.69 22.39
C ASP A 451 9.63 17.30 21.92
N ALA A 452 9.33 17.41 20.61
CA ALA A 452 8.04 17.02 20.03
C ALA A 452 7.91 15.50 19.75
N GLY A 453 8.80 14.67 20.29
CA GLY A 453 8.73 13.20 20.20
C GLY A 453 9.17 12.60 18.86
N GLN A 454 9.89 13.34 18.02
CA GLN A 454 10.47 12.79 16.77
C GLN A 454 11.85 12.19 17.03
N PRO A 455 12.11 10.92 16.65
CA PRO A 455 13.40 10.28 16.90
C PRO A 455 14.53 10.99 16.15
N LEU A 456 15.69 11.12 16.81
CA LEU A 456 16.93 11.57 16.17
C LEU A 456 17.51 10.46 15.28
N PRO A 457 18.24 10.80 14.20
CA PRO A 457 18.97 9.82 13.42
C PRO A 457 20.19 9.29 14.17
N ASP A 458 20.72 8.15 13.76
CA ASP A 458 22.06 7.68 14.10
C ASP A 458 23.10 8.25 13.12
N LEU A 459 22.68 8.49 11.88
CA LEU A 459 23.50 9.08 10.81
C LEU A 459 22.70 10.13 10.04
N LEU A 460 23.22 11.34 9.97
CA LEU A 460 22.75 12.40 9.10
C LEU A 460 23.60 12.44 7.83
N MET A 461 22.96 12.37 6.67
CA MET A 461 23.58 12.50 5.36
C MET A 461 23.09 13.78 4.67
N VAL A 462 24.02 14.51 4.05
CA VAL A 462 23.72 15.68 3.22
C VAL A 462 24.19 15.41 1.79
N ASP A 463 23.33 15.72 0.82
CA ASP A 463 23.68 15.62 -0.61
C ASP A 463 24.55 16.80 -1.07
N GLY A 464 25.84 16.68 -0.76
CA GLY A 464 26.89 17.48 -1.34
C GLY A 464 28.21 17.41 -0.57
N GLY A 465 29.15 18.24 -1.01
CA GLY A 465 30.54 18.20 -0.58
C GLY A 465 30.82 18.82 0.79
N LYS A 466 32.10 19.08 1.04
CA LYS A 466 32.61 19.61 2.32
C LYS A 466 31.94 20.91 2.79
N GLY A 467 31.59 21.80 1.86
CA GLY A 467 30.95 23.08 2.20
C GLY A 467 29.63 22.88 2.93
N GLN A 468 28.70 22.14 2.31
CA GLN A 468 27.40 21.82 2.89
C GLN A 468 27.52 21.04 4.21
N LEU A 469 28.49 20.11 4.27
CA LEU A 469 28.79 19.36 5.48
C LEU A 469 29.17 20.28 6.65
N ASN A 470 30.02 21.29 6.42
CA ASN A 470 30.46 22.23 7.45
C ASN A 470 29.31 23.12 7.95
N ILE A 471 28.34 23.45 7.10
CA ILE A 471 27.14 24.19 7.52
C ILE A 471 26.25 23.33 8.40
N ALA A 472 26.06 22.07 8.04
CA ALA A 472 25.35 21.13 8.90
C ALA A 472 26.03 21.02 10.28
N VAL A 473 27.37 20.98 10.33
CA VAL A 473 28.13 21.05 11.59
C VAL A 473 27.82 22.34 12.37
N ALA A 474 27.87 23.51 11.72
CA ALA A 474 27.64 24.79 12.39
C ALA A 474 26.22 24.88 12.99
N VAL A 475 25.21 24.44 12.25
CA VAL A 475 23.81 24.43 12.72
C VAL A 475 23.62 23.48 13.89
N LEU A 476 24.16 22.27 13.81
CA LEU A 476 24.05 21.30 14.90
C LEU A 476 24.78 21.74 16.17
N LYS A 477 25.91 22.46 16.04
CA LYS A 477 26.60 23.08 17.18
C LYS A 477 25.75 24.17 17.82
N ALA A 478 25.13 25.04 17.02
CA ALA A 478 24.22 26.08 17.51
C ALA A 478 23.01 25.48 18.28
N LEU A 479 22.54 24.30 17.86
CA LEU A 479 21.46 23.57 18.53
C LEU A 479 21.93 22.66 19.68
N ARG A 480 23.22 22.62 20.00
CA ARG A 480 23.82 21.70 21.00
C ARG A 480 23.56 20.21 20.73
N LEU A 481 23.39 19.83 19.47
CA LEU A 481 23.16 18.45 19.01
C LEU A 481 24.39 17.86 18.31
N PHE A 482 25.44 18.65 18.10
CA PHE A 482 26.66 18.16 17.49
C PHE A 482 27.30 17.08 18.37
N GLY A 483 27.56 15.91 17.77
CA GLY A 483 28.12 14.76 18.46
C GLY A 483 27.08 13.77 19.03
N SER A 484 25.79 14.13 19.05
CA SER A 484 24.68 13.24 19.41
C SER A 484 24.46 12.11 18.39
N PHE A 485 24.82 12.36 17.13
CA PHE A 485 24.79 11.40 16.01
C PHE A 485 25.89 11.75 15.00
N ASP A 486 26.22 10.81 14.11
CA ASP A 486 27.26 10.99 13.11
C ASP A 486 26.74 11.75 11.89
N LEU A 487 27.65 12.45 11.19
CA LEU A 487 27.33 13.32 10.07
C LEU A 487 28.29 13.08 8.89
N ILE A 488 27.71 12.83 7.72
CA ILE A 488 28.44 12.64 6.46
C ILE A 488 27.86 13.49 5.31
N GLY A 489 28.71 13.81 4.35
CA GLY A 489 28.32 14.40 3.07
C GLY A 489 28.67 13.45 1.94
N ILE A 490 27.79 13.31 0.95
CA ILE A 490 28.05 12.54 -0.27
C ILE A 490 28.09 13.50 -1.46
N ALA A 491 29.21 13.53 -2.18
CA ALA A 491 29.34 14.32 -3.40
C ALA A 491 29.36 13.40 -4.61
N LYS A 492 28.62 13.78 -5.65
CA LYS A 492 28.63 13.10 -6.94
C LYS A 492 30.03 13.19 -7.56
N LYS A 493 30.46 12.13 -8.23
CA LYS A 493 31.70 12.11 -9.01
C LYS A 493 31.74 13.28 -9.98
N ASP A 494 32.90 13.91 -10.06
CA ASP A 494 33.21 14.97 -11.00
C ASP A 494 34.22 14.47 -12.06
N PRO A 495 33.76 14.12 -13.28
CA PRO A 495 34.63 13.66 -14.36
C PRO A 495 35.67 14.71 -14.78
N GLU A 496 35.35 16.01 -14.67
CA GLU A 496 36.26 17.10 -15.04
C GLU A 496 37.46 17.18 -14.09
N ARG A 497 37.29 16.69 -12.87
CA ARG A 497 38.35 16.57 -11.86
C ARG A 497 39.01 15.18 -11.82
N GLY A 498 38.74 14.34 -12.82
CA GLY A 498 39.28 12.98 -12.91
C GLY A 498 38.70 12.01 -11.87
N GLU A 499 37.53 12.32 -11.29
CA GLU A 499 36.91 11.47 -10.28
C GLU A 499 36.07 10.36 -10.93
N THR A 500 36.42 9.11 -10.64
CA THR A 500 35.73 7.93 -11.19
C THR A 500 34.52 7.49 -10.34
N GLU A 501 34.49 7.89 -9.07
CA GLU A 501 33.54 7.42 -8.05
C GLU A 501 33.07 8.58 -7.16
N ASP A 502 31.89 8.43 -6.57
CA ASP A 502 31.32 9.40 -5.63
C ASP A 502 32.17 9.47 -4.35
N LYS A 503 32.32 10.68 -3.79
CA LYS A 503 33.16 10.92 -2.62
C LYS A 503 32.34 11.08 -1.36
N ILE A 504 32.79 10.46 -0.27
CA ILE A 504 32.16 10.56 1.05
C ILE A 504 33.04 11.38 1.98
N TYR A 505 32.46 12.44 2.54
CA TYR A 505 33.11 13.32 3.50
C TYR A 505 32.53 13.07 4.89
N LYS A 506 33.40 13.03 5.91
CA LYS A 506 33.00 12.90 7.32
C LYS A 506 33.32 14.19 8.06
N ALA A 507 32.43 14.61 8.95
CA ALA A 507 32.66 15.79 9.78
C ALA A 507 33.97 15.64 10.58
N GLY A 508 34.80 16.69 10.58
CA GLY A 508 36.10 16.69 11.27
C GLY A 508 37.25 16.02 10.51
N ARG A 509 37.03 15.47 9.30
CA ARG A 509 38.09 14.86 8.48
C ARG A 509 38.35 15.67 7.20
N LYS A 510 39.64 15.97 6.93
CA LYS A 510 40.04 16.73 5.73
C LYS A 510 39.89 15.92 4.42
N ASN A 511 40.26 14.64 4.43
CA ASN A 511 40.24 13.78 3.25
C ASN A 511 38.95 12.95 3.16
N PRO A 512 38.43 12.66 1.95
CA PRO A 512 37.28 11.77 1.79
C PRO A 512 37.60 10.37 2.31
N VAL A 513 36.57 9.65 2.71
CA VAL A 513 36.68 8.24 3.10
C VAL A 513 36.94 7.42 1.83
N ASN A 514 38.03 6.66 1.83
CA ASN A 514 38.31 5.69 0.77
C ASN A 514 37.32 4.52 0.90
N ILE A 515 36.53 4.21 -0.13
CA ILE A 515 35.50 3.15 -0.11
C ILE A 515 35.73 2.14 -1.25
N LYS A 516 36.85 2.20 -1.98
CA LYS A 516 37.13 1.34 -3.14
C LYS A 516 37.00 -0.18 -2.90
N LYS A 517 37.23 -0.64 -1.66
CA LYS A 517 37.12 -2.05 -1.27
C LYS A 517 35.71 -2.49 -0.81
N ASP A 518 34.78 -1.56 -0.67
CA ASP A 518 33.43 -1.77 -0.13
C ASP A 518 32.37 -1.15 -1.06
N ALA A 519 32.32 -1.62 -2.30
CA ALA A 519 31.44 -1.07 -3.35
C ALA A 519 29.95 -1.12 -2.96
N ASP A 520 29.54 -2.09 -2.15
CA ASP A 520 28.19 -2.24 -1.61
C ASP A 520 27.82 -1.12 -0.62
N VAL A 521 28.77 -0.67 0.21
CA VAL A 521 28.61 0.48 1.11
C VAL A 521 28.40 1.76 0.30
N LEU A 522 29.19 1.96 -0.75
CA LEU A 522 29.03 3.11 -1.64
C LEU A 522 27.67 3.09 -2.34
N LEU A 523 27.30 1.94 -2.93
CA LEU A 523 26.02 1.76 -3.62
C LEU A 523 24.82 2.01 -2.70
N PHE A 524 24.91 1.57 -1.44
CA PHE A 524 23.89 1.82 -0.44
C PHE A 524 23.71 3.32 -0.15
N LEU A 525 24.81 4.05 0.06
CA LEU A 525 24.77 5.49 0.33
C LEU A 525 24.31 6.27 -0.90
N GLN A 526 24.72 5.87 -2.11
CA GLN A 526 24.19 6.39 -3.37
C GLN A 526 22.68 6.19 -3.49
N ARG A 527 22.17 5.00 -3.16
CA ARG A 527 20.73 4.72 -3.16
C ARG A 527 19.94 5.63 -2.21
N ILE A 528 20.50 5.97 -1.05
CA ILE A 528 19.87 6.90 -0.11
C ILE A 528 19.80 8.30 -0.74
N ARG A 529 20.92 8.77 -1.31
CA ARG A 529 20.99 10.07 -2.01
C ARG A 529 20.00 10.13 -3.15
N ASP A 530 19.99 9.12 -4.02
CA ASP A 530 19.15 9.12 -5.21
C ASP A 530 17.65 9.09 -4.87
N GLU A 531 17.24 8.43 -3.78
CA GLU A 531 15.85 8.50 -3.30
C GLU A 531 15.51 9.89 -2.71
N ALA A 532 16.47 10.58 -2.08
CA ALA A 532 16.33 11.97 -1.66
C ALA A 532 16.11 12.88 -2.88
N HIS A 533 16.99 12.76 -3.87
CA HIS A 533 16.92 13.49 -5.13
C HIS A 533 15.59 13.27 -5.88
N ARG A 534 15.16 12.01 -5.99
CA ARG A 534 13.88 11.62 -6.58
C ARG A 534 12.69 12.27 -5.85
N SER A 535 12.74 12.35 -4.51
CA SER A 535 11.67 12.92 -3.69
C SER A 535 11.47 14.42 -3.94
N VAL A 536 12.59 15.15 -4.13
CA VAL A 536 12.62 16.57 -4.51
C VAL A 536 12.10 16.78 -5.94
N ILE A 537 12.61 16.04 -6.94
CA ILE A 537 12.15 16.14 -8.34
C ILE A 537 10.64 15.91 -8.45
N THR A 538 10.14 14.86 -7.78
CA THR A 538 8.71 14.53 -7.81
C THR A 538 7.85 15.66 -7.23
N TYR A 539 8.37 16.38 -6.23
CA TYR A 539 7.69 17.54 -5.66
C TYR A 539 7.67 18.73 -6.62
N HIS A 540 8.81 19.06 -7.23
CA HIS A 540 8.87 20.13 -8.24
C HIS A 540 7.96 19.85 -9.43
N ARG A 541 7.91 18.60 -9.92
CA ARG A 541 6.99 18.23 -11.02
C ARG A 541 5.53 18.48 -10.65
N LYS A 542 5.12 18.12 -9.42
CA LYS A 542 3.76 18.41 -8.92
C LYS A 542 3.51 19.91 -8.78
N ARG A 543 4.48 20.68 -8.29
CA ARG A 543 4.37 22.14 -8.15
C ARG A 543 4.31 22.85 -9.49
N ARG A 544 5.18 22.54 -10.45
CA ARG A 544 5.11 23.12 -11.82
C ARG A 544 3.73 22.89 -12.44
N LEU A 545 3.16 21.70 -12.25
CA LEU A 545 1.82 21.39 -12.74
C LEU A 545 0.71 22.23 -12.07
N MET A 546 0.95 22.74 -10.85
CA MET A 546 0.05 23.61 -10.09
C MET A 546 0.34 25.11 -10.30
N THR A 547 1.60 25.53 -10.43
CA THR A 547 2.02 26.92 -10.65
C THR A 547 1.76 27.35 -12.09
N CYS A 548 2.05 26.50 -13.10
CA CYS A 548 1.63 26.79 -14.48
C CYS A 548 0.12 27.00 -14.56
N ARG A 549 -0.69 26.24 -13.79
CA ARG A 549 -2.14 26.42 -13.70
C ARG A 549 -2.58 27.78 -13.13
N ARG A 550 -1.71 28.45 -12.36
CA ARG A 550 -2.04 29.67 -11.61
C ARG A 550 -1.61 30.94 -12.37
N SER A 551 -0.39 30.97 -12.91
CA SER A 551 0.23 32.15 -13.56
C SER A 551 -0.54 32.67 -14.77
N VAL A 552 -0.93 31.80 -15.70
CA VAL A 552 -1.54 32.25 -16.97
C VAL A 552 -2.94 32.83 -16.78
N LEU A 553 -3.65 32.42 -15.72
CA LEU A 553 -4.97 32.98 -15.35
C LEU A 553 -4.85 34.14 -14.35
N GLU A 554 -3.64 34.48 -13.91
CA GLU A 554 -3.35 35.63 -13.01
C GLU A 554 -3.15 36.91 -13.81
N GLU A 555 -2.58 36.80 -15.01
CA GLU A 555 -2.28 37.93 -15.89
C GLU A 555 -3.49 38.46 -16.68
N ILE A 556 -4.63 37.76 -16.63
CA ILE A 556 -5.82 38.11 -17.43
C ILE A 556 -6.65 39.19 -16.71
N PRO A 557 -6.80 40.40 -17.29
CA PRO A 557 -7.60 41.47 -16.71
C PRO A 557 -9.05 41.03 -16.48
N GLY A 558 -9.60 41.29 -15.29
CA GLY A 558 -10.98 40.93 -14.94
C GLY A 558 -11.18 39.49 -14.41
N ILE A 559 -10.11 38.69 -14.29
CA ILE A 559 -10.13 37.35 -13.69
C ILE A 559 -9.49 37.34 -12.30
N GLY A 560 -10.30 37.70 -11.30
CA GLY A 560 -9.93 37.59 -9.89
C GLY A 560 -9.84 36.14 -9.39
N GLU A 561 -9.28 35.96 -8.19
CA GLU A 561 -8.98 34.65 -7.58
C GLU A 561 -10.22 33.72 -7.50
N ARG A 562 -11.41 34.27 -7.22
CA ARG A 562 -12.67 33.50 -7.15
C ARG A 562 -13.07 32.90 -8.51
N ARG A 563 -12.97 33.67 -9.60
CA ARG A 563 -13.27 33.20 -10.96
C ARG A 563 -12.25 32.16 -11.42
N ARG A 564 -10.97 32.40 -11.11
CA ARG A 564 -9.87 31.47 -11.41
C ARG A 564 -10.04 30.09 -10.76
N MET A 565 -10.34 30.06 -9.45
CA MET A 565 -10.58 28.80 -8.76
C MET A 565 -11.77 28.03 -9.35
N ARG A 566 -12.83 28.73 -9.77
CA ARG A 566 -14.00 28.10 -10.40
C ARG A 566 -13.67 27.54 -11.78
N LEU A 567 -12.93 28.27 -12.62
CA LEU A 567 -12.43 27.77 -13.91
C LEU A 567 -11.56 26.52 -13.73
N LEU A 568 -10.63 26.55 -12.77
CA LEU A 568 -9.76 25.39 -12.48
C LEU A 568 -10.51 24.21 -11.88
N LYS A 569 -11.54 24.45 -11.06
CA LYS A 569 -12.40 23.40 -10.48
C LYS A 569 -13.29 22.76 -11.54
N HIS A 570 -13.81 23.57 -12.47
CA HIS A 570 -14.71 23.11 -13.53
C HIS A 570 -13.95 22.35 -14.64
N PHE A 571 -12.93 22.98 -15.24
CA PHE A 571 -12.19 22.38 -16.35
C PHE A 571 -11.08 21.43 -15.90
N GLY A 572 -10.62 21.57 -14.66
CA GLY A 572 -9.62 20.69 -14.06
C GLY A 572 -8.19 20.93 -14.53
N SER A 573 -7.94 21.51 -15.71
CA SER A 573 -6.59 21.84 -16.21
C SER A 573 -6.58 23.01 -17.21
N LEU A 574 -5.47 23.76 -17.28
CA LEU A 574 -5.28 24.85 -18.24
C LEU A 574 -5.46 24.42 -19.69
N LYS A 575 -4.97 23.22 -20.06
CA LYS A 575 -5.13 22.69 -21.42
C LYS A 575 -6.61 22.55 -21.83
N ARG A 576 -7.49 22.27 -20.87
CA ARG A 576 -8.94 22.20 -21.13
C ARG A 576 -9.58 23.58 -21.18
N ILE A 577 -9.10 24.53 -20.40
CA ILE A 577 -9.55 25.93 -20.45
C ILE A 577 -9.17 26.54 -21.81
N LYS A 578 -7.95 26.31 -22.30
CA LYS A 578 -7.48 26.76 -23.63
C LYS A 578 -8.28 26.14 -24.79
N ALA A 579 -8.87 24.97 -24.59
CA ALA A 579 -9.68 24.29 -25.60
C ALA A 579 -11.18 24.60 -25.50
N ALA A 580 -11.61 25.32 -24.46
CA ALA A 580 -13.02 25.61 -24.22
C ALA A 580 -13.50 26.77 -25.08
N SER A 581 -14.75 26.73 -25.53
CA SER A 581 -15.37 27.85 -26.26
C SER A 581 -15.74 29.00 -25.31
N VAL A 582 -16.03 30.18 -25.86
CA VAL A 582 -16.48 31.34 -25.07
C VAL A 582 -17.80 31.01 -24.35
N GLU A 583 -18.70 30.22 -24.95
CA GLU A 583 -19.93 29.78 -24.29
C GLU A 583 -19.64 28.87 -23.09
N GLU A 584 -18.73 27.90 -23.25
CA GLU A 584 -18.34 26.97 -22.18
C GLU A 584 -17.66 27.70 -21.01
N LEU A 585 -16.82 28.70 -21.31
CA LEU A 585 -16.18 29.54 -20.29
C LEU A 585 -17.21 30.43 -19.56
N THR A 586 -18.25 30.88 -20.25
CA THR A 586 -19.34 31.70 -19.65
C THR A 586 -20.25 30.85 -18.76
N ALA A 587 -20.44 29.56 -19.07
CA ALA A 587 -21.25 28.63 -18.27
C ALA A 587 -20.69 28.37 -16.86
N VAL A 588 -19.44 28.77 -16.58
CA VAL A 588 -18.86 28.63 -15.24
C VAL A 588 -19.47 29.67 -14.29
N PRO A 589 -19.99 29.27 -13.11
CA PRO A 589 -20.66 30.17 -12.18
C PRO A 589 -19.81 31.41 -11.83
N GLY A 590 -20.34 32.61 -12.07
CA GLY A 590 -19.67 33.88 -11.80
C GLY A 590 -18.70 34.37 -12.88
N MET A 591 -18.63 33.69 -14.03
CA MET A 591 -18.03 34.22 -15.25
C MET A 591 -19.05 35.09 -15.99
N THR A 592 -18.65 36.31 -16.38
CA THR A 592 -19.41 37.12 -17.33
C THR A 592 -18.90 36.83 -18.75
N ARG A 593 -19.71 37.10 -19.78
CA ARG A 593 -19.30 36.91 -21.18
C ARG A 593 -18.04 37.69 -21.54
N GLN A 594 -17.86 38.87 -20.95
CA GLN A 594 -16.65 39.69 -21.09
C GLN A 594 -15.42 39.02 -20.47
N ALA A 595 -15.54 38.49 -19.25
CA ALA A 595 -14.47 37.75 -18.59
C ALA A 595 -14.12 36.44 -19.34
N ALA A 596 -15.12 35.75 -19.89
CA ALA A 596 -14.91 34.55 -20.70
C ALA A 596 -14.17 34.86 -22.01
N ARG A 597 -14.49 35.98 -22.68
CA ARG A 597 -13.75 36.46 -23.85
C ARG A 597 -12.30 36.80 -23.52
N ALA A 598 -12.04 37.52 -22.43
CA ALA A 598 -10.68 37.84 -21.99
C ALA A 598 -9.86 36.57 -21.71
N VAL A 599 -10.47 35.53 -21.14
CA VAL A 599 -9.81 34.22 -20.94
C VAL A 599 -9.53 33.51 -22.26
N PHE A 600 -10.47 33.56 -23.20
CA PHE A 600 -10.33 32.92 -24.50
C PHE A 600 -9.23 33.58 -25.35
N GLU A 601 -9.18 34.91 -25.36
CA GLU A 601 -8.17 35.70 -26.09
C GLU A 601 -6.77 35.56 -25.50
N ALA A 602 -6.63 35.61 -24.16
CA ALA A 602 -5.32 35.49 -23.52
C ALA A 602 -4.73 34.08 -23.56
N LEU A 603 -5.55 33.05 -23.80
CA LEU A 603 -5.12 31.66 -23.81
C LEU A 603 -5.02 31.04 -25.20
N LYS A 604 -5.58 31.65 -26.25
CA LYS A 604 -5.34 31.20 -27.63
C LYS A 604 -3.93 31.62 -28.05
#